data_AF-G8TAL9-F1
#
_entry.id   AF-G8TAL9-F1
#
_cell.length_a   1.000
_cell.length_b   1.000
_cell.length_c   1.000
_cell.angle_alpha   90.00
_cell.angle_beta   90.00
_cell.angle_gamma   90.00
#
_symmetry.space_group_name_H-M   'P 1'
#
loop_
_entity.id
_entity.type
_entity.pdbx_description
1 polymer ?
#
loop_
_entity_poly.entity_id
_entity_poly.type
_entity_poly.pdbx_seq_one_letter_code
_entity_poly.pdbx_strand_id
1 'polypeptide(L)' 'MATVLNTENREYITWQYQELNFALLGGLKIEGLERMRVTLKVEYKQVAVRHNLDLYNNESLD' A
#
# COMPACT_ATOMS: atom_id res chain seq x y z
N MET A 1 -11.98 3.65 -14.72
CA MET A 1 -10.81 4.47 -15.12
C MET A 1 -9.85 4.53 -13.92
N ALA A 2 -8.54 4.48 -14.18
CA ALA A 2 -7.50 4.61 -13.16
C ALA A 2 -7.08 6.09 -13.02
N THR A 3 -6.75 6.53 -11.81
CA THR A 3 -6.12 7.84 -11.58
C THR A 3 -4.61 7.75 -11.68
N VAL A 4 -3.94 8.91 -11.72
CA VAL A 4 -2.49 9.00 -11.56
C VAL A 4 -2.13 8.65 -10.11
N LEU A 5 -1.05 7.89 -9.92
CA LEU A 5 -0.51 7.58 -8.59
C LEU A 5 -0.10 8.88 -7.90
N ASN A 6 -0.73 9.20 -6.76
CA ASN A 6 -0.36 10.35 -5.96
C ASN A 6 0.74 9.97 -4.96
N THR A 7 1.92 10.57 -5.12
CA THR A 7 3.11 10.37 -4.29
C THR A 7 3.56 11.64 -3.57
N GLU A 8 2.72 12.69 -3.53
CA GLU A 8 3.03 13.97 -2.86
C GLU A 8 3.33 13.77 -1.38
N ASN A 9 2.63 12.81 -0.73
CA ASN A 9 2.91 12.38 0.63
C ASN A 9 3.56 10.99 0.63
N ARG A 10 4.83 10.92 1.05
CA ARG A 10 5.61 9.67 1.13
C ARG A 10 5.10 8.67 2.16
N GLU A 11 4.33 9.13 3.15
CA GLU A 11 3.72 8.28 4.18
C GLU A 11 2.28 7.89 3.85
N TYR A 12 1.73 8.44 2.76
CA TYR A 12 0.35 8.24 2.33
C TYR A 12 0.23 8.33 0.80
N ILE A 13 0.67 7.26 0.14
CA ILE A 13 0.59 7.15 -1.32
C ILE A 13 -0.79 6.62 -1.69
N THR A 14 -1.47 7.27 -2.62
CA THR A 14 -2.84 6.90 -3.00
C THR A 14 -3.00 6.67 -4.50
N TRP A 15 -3.87 5.73 -4.83
CA TRP A 15 -4.26 5.42 -6.20
C TRP A 15 -5.70 4.95 -6.23
N GLN A 16 -6.45 5.33 -7.26
CA GLN A 16 -7.83 4.92 -7.41
C GLN A 16 -8.03 4.17 -8.73
N TYR A 17 -8.73 3.05 -8.66
CA TYR A 17 -9.19 2.31 -9.82
C TYR A 17 -10.68 2.06 -9.72
N GLN A 18 -11.45 2.74 -10.59
CA GLN A 18 -12.92 2.68 -10.54
C GLN A 18 -13.43 3.07 -9.13
N GLU A 19 -14.20 2.20 -8.47
CA GLU A 19 -14.73 2.39 -7.12
C GLU A 19 -13.76 1.97 -6.00
N LEU A 20 -12.58 1.44 -6.35
CA LEU A 20 -11.57 0.99 -5.40
C LEU A 20 -10.56 2.10 -5.09
N ASN A 21 -10.38 2.39 -3.80
CA ASN A 21 -9.34 3.29 -3.33
C ASN A 21 -8.21 2.49 -2.67
N PHE A 22 -6.99 2.69 -3.16
CA PHE A 22 -5.78 2.10 -2.63
C PHE A 22 -4.99 3.16 -1.88
N ALA A 23 -4.54 2.84 -0.67
CA ALA A 23 -3.64 3.69 0.09
C ALA A 23 -2.52 2.86 0.73
N LEU A 24 -1.27 3.26 0.48
CA LEU A 24 -0.11 2.76 1.24
C LEU A 24 0.09 3.67 2.44
N LEU A 25 0.03 3.10 3.64
CA LEU A 25 0.09 3.83 4.92
C LEU A 25 1.45 3.67 5.60
N GLY A 26 1.91 4.74 6.24
CA GLY A 26 2.92 4.70 7.30
C GLY A 26 4.37 4.76 6.85
N GLY A 27 4.63 5.08 5.58
CA GLY A 27 5.98 5.08 5.02
C GLY A 27 6.63 3.69 5.06
N LEU A 28 7.89 3.59 4.65
CA LEU A 28 8.66 2.35 4.78
C LEU A 28 9.10 2.20 6.23
N LYS A 29 8.46 1.29 6.98
CA LYS A 29 8.94 0.94 8.32
C LYS A 29 10.15 0.02 8.17
N ILE A 30 11.34 0.58 8.40
CA ILE A 30 12.62 -0.16 8.42
C ILE A 30 12.87 -0.56 9.88
N GLU A 31 12.41 -1.74 10.29
CA GLU A 31 12.75 -2.31 11.60
C GLU A 31 13.91 -3.29 11.44
N GLY A 32 15.12 -2.78 11.65
CA GLY A 32 16.36 -3.51 11.36
C GLY A 32 16.62 -3.65 9.85
N LEU A 33 17.75 -4.25 9.49
CA LEU A 33 18.17 -4.42 8.09
C LEU A 33 17.27 -5.38 7.28
N GLU A 34 16.33 -6.07 7.94
CA GLU A 34 15.74 -7.31 7.41
C GLU A 34 14.24 -7.24 7.11
N ARG A 35 13.52 -6.19 7.56
CA ARG A 35 12.06 -6.10 7.37
C ARG A 35 11.63 -4.71 6.92
N MET A 36 11.13 -4.64 5.68
CA MET A 36 10.63 -3.45 5.02
C MET A 36 9.18 -3.79 4.70
N ARG A 37 8.27 -3.14 5.41
CA ARG A 37 6.84 -3.46 5.32
C ARG A 37 6.04 -2.19 5.14
N VAL A 38 4.97 -2.30 4.36
CA VAL A 38 3.95 -1.26 4.22
C VAL A 38 2.58 -1.82 4.55
N THR A 39 1.68 -0.97 5.02
CA THR A 39 0.28 -1.34 5.14
C THR A 39 -0.46 -0.88 3.90
N LEU A 40 -0.96 -1.82 3.10
CA LEU A 40 -1.89 -1.55 2.01
C LEU A 40 -3.31 -1.54 2.57
N LYS A 41 -4.02 -0.44 2.34
CA LYS A 41 -5.45 -0.29 2.57
C LYS A 41 -6.17 -0.30 1.21
N VAL A 42 -7.19 -1.14 1.08
CA VAL A 42 -8.08 -1.17 -0.09
C VAL A 42 -9.49 -0.91 0.39
N GLU A 43 -10.16 0.05 -0.24
CA GLU A 43 -11.52 0.45 0.13
C GLU A 43 -12.47 0.35 -1.04
N TYR A 44 -13.65 -0.22 -0.76
CA TYR A 44 -14.80 -0.23 -1.65
C TYR A 44 -16.00 0.33 -0.88
N LYS A 45 -16.51 1.49 -1.31
CA LYS A 45 -17.58 2.23 -0.60
C LYS A 45 -17.21 2.46 0.88
N GLN A 46 -17.91 1.81 1.81
CA GLN A 46 -17.71 1.96 3.27
C GLN A 46 -16.92 0.80 3.87
N VAL A 47 -16.46 -0.15 3.05
CA VAL A 47 -15.72 -1.33 3.49
C VAL A 47 -14.24 -1.12 3.18
N ALA A 48 -13.39 -1.34 4.19
CA ALA A 48 -11.95 -1.19 4.08
C ALA A 48 -11.24 -2.45 4.58
N VAL A 49 -10.34 -3.00 3.77
CA VAL A 49 -9.45 -4.10 4.16
C VAL A 49 -8.02 -3.57 4.25
N ARG A 50 -7.26 -4.08 5.22
CA ARG A 50 -5.85 -3.72 5.43
C ARG A 50 -5.00 -4.97 5.42
N HIS A 51 -3.91 -4.94 4.66
CA HIS A 51 -2.91 -5.98 4.61
C HIS A 51 -1.52 -5.40 4.78
N ASN A 52 -0.66 -6.15 5.46
CA ASN A 52 0.75 -5.83 5.57
C ASN A 52 1.49 -6.52 4.42
N LEU A 53 2.16 -5.75 3.58
CA LEU A 53 3.00 -6.24 2.49
C LEU A 53 4.46 -6.20 2.95
N ASP A 54 5.12 -7.35 2.91
CA ASP A 54 6.57 -7.42 3.06
C ASP A 54 7.22 -7.12 1.72
N LEU A 55 8.12 -6.14 1.69
CA LEU A 55 8.79 -5.64 0.50
C LEU A 55 10.23 -6.17 0.38
N TYR A 56 10.76 -6.87 1.37
CA TYR A 56 12.07 -7.53 1.23
C TYR A 56 11.96 -8.89 0.53
N ASN A 57 10.84 -9.58 0.69
CA ASN A 57 10.71 -10.92 0.15
C ASN A 57 10.34 -10.87 -1.34
N ASN A 58 11.34 -11.04 -2.20
CA ASN A 58 11.18 -11.13 -3.66
C ASN A 58 10.87 -12.56 -4.12
N GLU A 59 10.67 -13.52 -3.20
CA GLU A 59 10.14 -14.84 -3.56
C GLU A 59 8.65 -14.72 -3.88
N SER A 60 8.43 -14.41 -5.16
CA SER A 60 7.19 -14.36 -5.90
C SER A 60 6.34 -15.62 -5.73
N LEU A 61 5.08 -15.41 -5.35
CA LEU A 61 3.87 -16.18 -5.73
C LEU A 61 4.11 -17.65 -6.15
N ASP A 62 3.92 -18.58 -5.22
CA ASP A 62 3.36 -19.91 -5.56
C ASP A 62 1.85 -19.78 -5.81
#